data_AF-A0A7Z9WBW4-F1
#
_entry.id   AF-A0A7Z9WBW4-F1
#
_cell.length_a   1.000
_cell.length_b   1.000
_cell.length_c   1.000
_cell.angle_alpha   90.00
_cell.angle_beta   90.00
_cell.angle_gamma   90.00
#
_symmetry.space_group_name_H-M   'P 1'
#
loop_
_entity.id
_entity.type
_entity.pdbx_description
1 polymer ?
#
loop_
_entity_poly.entity_id
_entity_poly.type
_entity_poly.pdbx_seq_one_letter_code
_entity_poly.pdbx_strand_id
1 'polypeptide(L)' 'MKLGINGLGRIGKLTLWHHVARKYFGEIVINIGRRVGTSLADLALYIEKDSTYGSLGGYLYGFRGEGVIS' A
#
# COMPACT_ATOMS: atom_id res chain seq x y z
N MET A 1 17.90 6.88 -1.20
CA MET A 1 16.92 7.86 -1.73
C MET A 1 15.58 7.60 -1.05
N LYS A 2 14.79 8.65 -0.75
CA LYS A 2 13.47 8.55 -0.12
C LYS A 2 12.37 8.93 -1.11
N LEU A 3 11.19 8.32 -1.01
CA LEU A 3 10.01 8.66 -1.82
C LEU A 3 8.91 9.24 -0.94
N GLY A 4 8.32 10.36 -1.36
CA GLY A 4 7.11 10.93 -0.74
C GLY A 4 5.88 10.67 -1.61
N ILE A 5 4.78 10.21 -1.00
CA ILE A 5 3.46 10.08 -1.65
C ILE A 5 2.46 10.95 -0.88
N ASN A 6 1.86 11.94 -1.55
CA ASN A 6 0.86 12.82 -0.94
C ASN A 6 -0.54 12.51 -1.49
N GLY A 7 -1.37 11.87 -0.67
CA GLY A 7 -2.67 11.33 -1.03
C GLY A 7 -2.60 9.84 -1.32
N LEU A 8 -3.19 9.03 -0.44
CA LEU A 8 -3.24 7.57 -0.59
C LEU A 8 -4.58 7.13 -1.21
N GLY A 9 -4.92 7.71 -2.36
CA GLY A 9 -6.01 7.20 -3.20
C GLY A 9 -5.60 5.93 -3.95
N ARG A 10 -6.42 5.46 -4.90
CA ARG A 10 -6.11 4.28 -5.73
C ARG A 10 -4.77 4.41 -6.45
N ILE A 11 -4.52 5.55 -7.09
CA ILE A 11 -3.25 5.82 -7.79
C ILE A 11 -2.08 5.79 -6.79
N GLY A 12 -2.18 6.50 -5.67
CA GLY A 12 -1.13 6.52 -4.65
C GLY A 12 -0.81 5.14 -4.10
N LYS A 13 -1.84 4.29 -3.91
CA LYS A 13 -1.71 2.92 -3.42
C LYS A 13 -1.00 2.02 -4.44
N LEU A 14 -1.38 2.08 -5.72
CA LEU A 14 -0.70 1.32 -6.77
C LEU A 14 0.75 1.79 -6.98
N THR A 15 1.01 3.09 -6.89
CA THR A 15 2.36 3.65 -6.92
C THR A 15 3.19 3.12 -5.75
N LEU A 16 2.62 3.07 -4.55
CA LEU A 16 3.27 2.45 -3.39
C LEU A 16 3.60 0.98 -3.65
N TRP A 17 2.63 0.19 -4.10
CA TRP A 17 2.81 -1.24 -4.38
C TRP A 17 3.91 -1.48 -5.41
N HIS A 18 3.93 -0.68 -6.49
CA HIS A 18 4.96 -0.74 -7.52
C HIS A 18 6.35 -0.47 -6.95
N HIS A 19 6.51 0.56 -6.12
CA HIS A 19 7.81 0.91 -5.55
C HIS A 19 8.27 -0.06 -4.47
N VAL A 20 7.34 -0.64 -3.70
CA VAL A 20 7.62 -1.74 -2.76
C VAL A 20 8.11 -2.97 -3.52
N ALA A 21 7.45 -3.36 -4.61
CA ALA A 21 7.84 -4.50 -5.44
C ALA A 21 9.27 -4.37 -5.98
N ARG A 22 9.63 -3.16 -6.40
CA ARG A 22 10.96 -2.86 -6.98
C ARG A 22 12.07 -2.69 -5.95
N LYS A 23 11.73 -2.47 -4.67
CA LYS A 23 12.70 -2.23 -3.58
C LYS A 23 13.73 -1.14 -3.90
N TYR A 24 13.34 -0.13 -4.69
CA TYR A 24 14.25 0.92 -5.16
C TYR A 24 14.52 2.00 -4.10
N PHE A 25 13.50 2.32 -3.31
CA PHE A 25 13.60 3.30 -2.22
C PHE A 25 13.74 2.57 -0.88
N GLY A 26 14.69 3.02 -0.06
CA GLY A 26 14.88 2.48 1.28
C GLY A 26 13.83 2.98 2.28
N GLU A 27 13.12 4.05 1.96
CA GLU A 27 12.10 4.65 2.80
C GLU A 27 11.02 5.31 1.93
N ILE A 28 9.75 5.08 2.28
CA ILE A 28 8.58 5.68 1.65
C ILE A 28 7.76 6.39 2.72
N VAL A 29 7.54 7.68 2.54
CA VAL A 29 6.75 8.54 3.44
C VAL A 29 5.43 8.85 2.75
N ILE A 30 4.32 8.65 3.45
CA ILE A 30 2.97 8.78 2.89
C ILE A 30 2.16 9.76 3.72
N ASN A 31 1.55 10.74 3.08
CA ASN A 31 0.43 11.50 3.62
C ASN A 31 -0.86 11.00 3.00
N ILE A 32 -1.92 10.83 3.78
CA ILE A 32 -3.17 10.21 3.30
C ILE A 32 -4.18 11.26 2.83
N GLY A 33 -4.04 12.51 3.30
CA GLY A 33 -4.88 13.63 2.89
C GLY A 33 -6.32 13.60 3.42
N ARG A 34 -6.68 12.62 4.26
CA ARG A 34 -7.97 12.51 4.95
C ARG A 34 -7.80 11.83 6.30
N ARG A 35 -8.73 12.06 7.25
CA ARG A 35 -8.82 11.23 8.47
C ARG A 35 -9.15 9.80 8.04
N VAL A 36 -8.28 8.86 8.38
CA VAL A 36 -8.47 7.43 8.11
C VAL A 36 -8.21 6.66 9.39
N GLY A 37 -9.20 5.84 9.77
CA GLY A 37 -9.08 4.83 10.80
C GLY A 37 -8.84 5.37 12.21
N THR A 38 -9.25 4.58 13.19
CA THR A 38 -8.94 4.82 14.60
C THR A 38 -7.66 4.10 15.01
N SER A 39 -7.06 3.28 14.13
CA SER A 39 -5.87 2.48 14.42
C SER A 39 -4.89 2.37 13.23
N LEU A 40 -3.63 2.03 13.53
CA LEU A 40 -2.61 1.72 12.53
C LEU A 40 -2.97 0.48 11.70
N ALA A 41 -3.70 -0.47 12.29
CA ALA A 41 -4.15 -1.68 11.62
C ALA A 41 -5.13 -1.36 10.48
N ASP A 42 -6.05 -0.41 10.70
CA ASP A 42 -6.98 0.04 9.66
C ASP A 42 -6.25 0.63 8.45
N LEU A 43 -5.16 1.38 8.72
CA LEU A 43 -4.32 1.94 7.68
C LEU A 43 -3.58 0.84 6.90
N ALA A 44 -3.00 -0.12 7.62
CA ALA A 44 -2.31 -1.24 6.99
C ALA A 44 -3.30 -2.01 6.08
N LEU A 45 -4.50 -2.32 6.58
CA LEU A 45 -5.55 -3.00 5.81
C LEU A 45 -5.98 -2.20 4.58
N TYR A 46 -6.06 -0.87 4.71
CA TYR A 46 -6.38 0.02 3.60
C TYR A 46 -5.27 0.07 2.53
N ILE A 47 -4.00 -0.01 2.95
CA ILE A 47 -2.86 -0.12 2.03
C ILE A 47 -2.85 -1.48 1.35
N GLU A 48 -3.14 -2.55 2.07
CA GLU A 48 -3.11 -3.92 1.54
C GLU A 48 -4.24 -4.17 0.54
N LYS A 49 -5.45 -3.66 0.80
CA LYS A 49 -6.63 -3.99 -0.02
C LYS A 49 -7.02 -2.85 -0.95
N ASP A 50 -7.24 -3.18 -2.22
CA ASP A 50 -7.93 -2.34 -3.18
C ASP A 50 -9.16 -3.05 -3.73
N SER A 51 -10.28 -2.33 -3.81
CA SER A 51 -11.56 -2.93 -4.26
C SER A 51 -11.55 -3.29 -5.74
N THR A 52 -10.64 -2.74 -6.54
CA THR A 52 -10.53 -3.03 -7.98
C THR A 52 -9.40 -4.02 -8.27
N TYR A 53 -8.27 -3.92 -7.57
CA TYR A 53 -7.07 -4.70 -7.88
C TYR A 53 -6.78 -5.85 -6.91
N GLY A 54 -7.63 -6.05 -5.90
CA GLY A 54 -7.45 -7.11 -4.91
C GLY A 54 -6.43 -6.74 -3.83
N SER A 55 -5.62 -7.69 -3.38
CA SER A 55 -4.65 -7.48 -2.30
C SER A 55 -3.24 -7.18 -2.82
N LEU A 56 -2.45 -6.48 -2.00
CA LEU A 56 -1.02 -6.28 -2.21
C LEU A 56 -0.29 -7.62 -2.36
N GLY A 57 -0.63 -8.61 -1.53
CA GLY A 57 -0.06 -9.96 -1.63
C GLY A 57 -0.30 -10.57 -3.02
N GLY A 58 -1.53 -10.49 -3.52
CA GLY A 58 -1.89 -10.94 -4.86
C GLY A 58 -1.18 -10.14 -5.97
N TYR A 59 -1.03 -8.83 -5.78
CA TYR A 59 -0.28 -7.97 -6.71
C TYR A 59 1.21 -8.35 -6.79
N LEU A 60 1.84 -8.66 -5.66
CA LEU A 60 3.28 -8.97 -5.59
C LEU A 60 3.61 -10.41 -5.98
N TYR A 61 2.77 -11.37 -5.60
CA TYR A 61 3.09 -12.80 -5.66
C TYR A 61 2.07 -13.63 -6.44
N GLY A 62 1.05 -13.00 -7.03
CA GLY A 62 -0.01 -13.68 -7.78
C GLY A 62 -0.79 -14.65 -6.90
N PHE A 63 -1.07 -15.85 -7.42
CA PHE A 63 -1.81 -16.89 -6.70
C PHE A 63 -1.13 -17.40 -5.42
N ARG A 64 0.17 -17.12 -5.25
CA ARG A 64 0.94 -17.45 -4.03
C ARG A 64 0.89 -16.33 -2.99
N GLY A 65 0.20 -15.23 -3.29
CA GLY A 65 0.06 -14.10 -2.38
C GLY A 65 -0.94 -14.39 -1.27
N GLU A 66 -0.43 -14.53 -0.05
CA GLU A 66 -1.26 -14.66 1.15
C GLU A 66 -1.71 -13.27 1.68
N GLY A 67 -2.75 -13.27 2.52
CA GLY A 67 -3.16 -12.08 3.24
C GLY A 67 -2.07 -11.66 4.21
N VAL A 68 -1.64 -10.41 4.12
CA VAL A 68 -0.45 -9.92 4.83
C VAL A 68 -0.82 -9.34 6.21
N ILE A 69 -2.12 -9.20 6.50
CA ILE A 69 -2.64 -8.54 7.72
C ILE A 69 -3.70 -9.44 8.36
N SER A 70 -3.50 -9.74 9.66
CA SER A 70 -4.39 -10.51 10.54
C SER A 70 -5.14 -9.59 11.51
#